data_AF-A0AAD0FPW9-F1
#
_entry.id   AF-A0AAD0FPW9-F1
#
_cell.length_a   1.000
_cell.length_b   1.000
_cell.length_c   1.000
_cell.angle_alpha   90.00
_cell.angle_beta   90.00
_cell.angle_gamma   90.00
#
_symmetry.space_group_name_H-M   'P 1'
#
loop_
_entity.id
_entity.type
_entity.pdbx_description
1 polymer ?
#
loop_
_entity_poly.entity_id
_entity_poly.type
_entity_poly.pdbx_seq_one_letter_code
_entity_poly.pdbx_strand_id
1 'polypeptide(L)'
;MRRWTLTSLTCLSLVLGSFGAMAQYDQRPTWSLKTSLQGRELVGEWELSKAPITGDGANVKAAALAATRVKAGSTMQFRVKLIDPSGVATDITGSNKLTYMPKGCLTFTQDGKATVSKTSTPPWSCNKGDPVMLTIIYADNGTKQTAVNMYLLTIE
;
A
#
# COMPACT_ATOMS: atom_id res chain seq x y z
N MET A 1 -23.75 -78.06 14.96
CA MET A 1 -22.46 -77.54 14.46
C MET A 1 -22.72 -76.10 14.00
N ARG A 2 -22.29 -75.05 14.75
CA ARG A 2 -21.16 -74.14 14.37
C ARG A 2 -21.26 -73.74 12.87
N ARG A 3 -21.47 -72.50 12.42
CA ARG A 3 -20.85 -71.22 12.83
C ARG A 3 -21.44 -69.99 12.05
N TRP A 4 -21.62 -68.87 12.76
CA TRP A 4 -21.18 -67.46 12.49
C TRP A 4 -22.04 -66.46 11.69
N THR A 5 -22.16 -65.30 12.34
CA THR A 5 -22.68 -63.96 12.02
C THR A 5 -21.93 -63.26 10.88
N LEU A 6 -22.63 -62.39 10.14
CA LEU A 6 -22.02 -61.16 9.60
C LEU A 6 -23.05 -60.03 9.50
N THR A 7 -22.91 -59.10 10.43
CA THR A 7 -23.56 -57.81 10.56
C THR A 7 -23.07 -56.89 9.43
N SER A 8 -23.95 -56.38 8.57
CA SER A 8 -23.60 -55.31 7.64
C SER A 8 -23.79 -53.95 8.31
N LEU A 9 -22.69 -53.21 8.46
CA LEU A 9 -22.65 -51.81 8.85
C LEU A 9 -23.37 -50.94 7.81
N THR A 10 -24.39 -50.20 8.25
CA THR A 10 -24.95 -49.07 7.51
C THR A 10 -23.95 -47.91 7.54
N CYS A 11 -23.48 -47.52 6.36
CA CYS A 11 -22.56 -46.41 6.16
C CYS A 11 -23.27 -45.07 6.42
N LEU A 12 -22.80 -44.33 7.43
CA LEU A 12 -23.28 -43.00 7.80
C LEU A 12 -22.72 -41.98 6.79
N SER A 13 -23.55 -41.48 5.88
CA SER A 13 -23.15 -40.49 4.87
C SER A 13 -22.93 -39.11 5.52
N LEU A 14 -21.67 -38.67 5.57
CA LEU A 14 -21.28 -37.30 5.91
C LEU A 14 -21.78 -36.33 4.82
N VAL A 15 -22.66 -35.41 5.19
CA VAL A 15 -22.97 -34.23 4.37
C VAL A 15 -21.76 -33.29 4.43
N LEU A 16 -20.95 -33.31 3.38
CA LEU A 16 -19.92 -32.31 3.13
C LEU A 16 -20.62 -30.99 2.78
N GLY A 17 -20.90 -30.18 3.80
CA GLY A 17 -21.26 -28.78 3.62
C GLY A 17 -20.15 -28.08 2.86
N SER A 18 -20.47 -27.61 1.66
CA SER A 18 -19.59 -26.79 0.84
C SER A 18 -19.45 -25.45 1.54
N PHE A 19 -18.36 -25.26 2.27
CA PHE A 19 -17.92 -23.92 2.64
C PHE A 19 -17.52 -23.23 1.33
N GLY A 20 -18.45 -22.48 0.75
CA GLY A 20 -18.10 -21.52 -0.29
C GLY A 20 -17.05 -20.60 0.30
N ALA A 21 -15.81 -20.73 -0.18
CA ALA A 21 -14.77 -19.74 0.08
C ALA A 21 -15.37 -18.39 -0.31
N MET A 22 -15.64 -17.54 0.68
CA MET A 22 -16.06 -16.18 0.42
C MET A 22 -14.89 -15.50 -0.29
N ALA A 23 -14.97 -15.44 -1.62
CA ALA A 23 -14.02 -14.70 -2.44
C ALA A 23 -13.96 -13.28 -1.88
N GLN A 24 -12.76 -12.85 -1.51
CA GLN A 24 -12.47 -11.50 -1.04
C GLN A 24 -13.16 -10.51 -1.99
N TYR A 25 -14.06 -9.70 -1.46
CA TYR A 25 -14.88 -8.76 -2.23
C TYR A 25 -13.96 -7.74 -2.91
N ASP A 26 -13.58 -8.01 -4.18
CA ASP A 26 -12.62 -7.25 -4.99
C ASP A 26 -13.30 -6.02 -5.64
N GLN A 27 -14.07 -5.26 -4.87
CA GLN A 27 -14.58 -3.97 -5.36
C GLN A 27 -13.48 -2.94 -5.23
N ARG A 28 -12.61 -2.97 -6.24
CA ARG A 28 -11.49 -2.06 -6.42
C ARG A 28 -12.01 -0.63 -6.50
N PRO A 29 -11.40 0.30 -5.76
CA PRO A 29 -11.62 1.72 -6.03
C PRO A 29 -11.27 1.99 -7.49
N THR A 30 -12.19 2.60 -8.22
CA THR A 30 -11.96 3.08 -9.58
C THR A 30 -11.08 4.33 -9.62
N TRP A 31 -10.68 4.83 -8.45
CA TRP A 31 -9.83 5.99 -8.22
C TRP A 31 -8.48 5.55 -7.65
N SER A 32 -7.42 6.28 -7.97
CA SER A 32 -6.09 6.02 -7.39
C SER A 32 -5.30 7.29 -7.11
N LEU A 33 -4.28 7.18 -6.26
CA LEU A 33 -3.35 8.26 -5.98
C LEU A 33 -2.02 8.00 -6.67
N LYS A 34 -1.58 8.97 -7.47
CA LYS A 34 -0.23 9.04 -8.02
C LYS A 34 0.54 10.12 -7.30
N THR A 35 1.59 9.70 -6.61
CA THR A 35 2.46 10.61 -5.88
C THR A 35 3.79 10.70 -6.60
N SER A 36 4.38 11.89 -6.62
CA SER A 36 5.72 12.11 -7.15
C SER A 36 6.55 12.93 -6.18
N LEU A 37 7.86 12.72 -6.25
CA LEU A 37 8.87 13.45 -5.51
C LEU A 37 9.91 13.95 -6.51
N GLN A 38 10.16 15.28 -6.53
CA GLN A 38 11.15 15.89 -7.43
C GLN A 38 10.93 15.50 -8.91
N GLY A 39 9.67 15.40 -9.35
CA GLY A 39 9.30 15.04 -10.72
C GLY A 39 9.37 13.55 -11.05
N ARG A 40 9.76 12.69 -10.10
CA ARG A 40 9.76 11.23 -10.27
C ARG A 40 8.53 10.64 -9.60
N GLU A 41 7.76 9.84 -10.33
CA GLU A 41 6.63 9.12 -9.75
C GLU A 41 7.12 8.07 -8.75
N LEU A 42 6.48 8.04 -7.60
CA LEU A 42 6.68 7.03 -6.59
C LEU A 42 5.81 5.81 -6.93
N VAL A 43 6.39 4.64 -6.74
CA VAL A 43 5.64 3.39 -6.84
C VAL A 43 5.14 3.05 -5.45
N GLY A 44 3.82 3.07 -5.26
CA GLY A 44 3.21 2.70 -4.00
C GLY A 44 3.08 1.19 -3.85
N GLU A 45 2.80 0.74 -2.62
CA GLU A 45 2.55 -0.67 -2.29
C GLU A 45 1.42 -1.24 -3.15
N TRP A 46 0.39 -0.45 -3.44
CA TRP A 46 -0.72 -0.86 -4.29
C TRP A 46 -0.30 -1.09 -5.75
N GLU A 47 0.60 -0.28 -6.30
CA GLU A 47 1.14 -0.54 -7.64
C GLU A 47 2.03 -1.79 -7.66
N LEU A 48 2.79 -2.02 -6.59
CA LEU A 48 3.62 -3.22 -6.46
C LEU A 48 2.77 -4.49 -6.34
N SER A 49 1.64 -4.45 -5.63
CA SER A 49 0.77 -5.63 -5.48
C SER A 49 0.15 -6.10 -6.80
N LYS A 50 0.15 -5.24 -7.82
CA LYS A 50 -0.30 -5.56 -9.19
C LYS A 50 0.81 -6.06 -10.09
N ALA A 51 2.07 -5.92 -9.68
CA ALA A 51 3.18 -6.43 -10.48
C ALA A 51 3.06 -7.96 -10.58
N PRO A 52 3.04 -8.54 -11.79
CA PRO A 52 2.94 -9.98 -11.92
C PRO A 52 4.16 -10.63 -11.26
N ILE A 53 3.95 -11.62 -10.38
CA ILE A 53 5.04 -12.37 -9.75
C ILE A 53 5.60 -13.37 -10.77
N THR A 54 6.24 -12.84 -11.82
CA THR A 54 7.11 -13.65 -12.67
C THR A 54 8.48 -13.68 -12.01
N GLY A 55 9.20 -14.79 -12.06
CA GLY A 55 10.56 -14.89 -11.48
C GLY A 55 11.60 -13.99 -12.15
N ASP A 56 11.18 -13.06 -12.99
CA ASP A 56 12.02 -12.20 -13.79
C ASP A 56 12.49 -11.00 -12.95
N GLY A 57 13.78 -10.66 -13.05
CA GLY A 57 14.41 -9.57 -12.30
C GLY A 57 13.79 -8.17 -12.51
N ALA A 58 12.82 -8.03 -13.42
CA ALA A 58 11.99 -6.84 -13.57
C ALA A 58 11.17 -6.52 -12.30
N ASN A 59 10.70 -7.55 -11.57
CA ASN A 59 9.91 -7.38 -10.35
C ASN A 59 10.78 -6.95 -9.16
N VAL A 60 12.00 -7.48 -9.08
CA VAL A 60 13.03 -7.03 -8.12
C VAL A 60 13.44 -5.58 -8.41
N LYS A 61 13.54 -5.19 -9.70
CA LYS A 61 13.78 -3.79 -10.09
C LYS A 61 12.61 -2.88 -9.74
N ALA A 62 11.37 -3.28 -9.96
CA ALA A 62 10.19 -2.49 -9.58
C ALA A 62 10.12 -2.28 -8.05
N ALA A 63 10.39 -3.32 -7.26
CA ALA A 63 10.50 -3.22 -5.80
C ALA A 63 11.69 -2.34 -5.35
N ALA A 64 12.85 -2.44 -6.02
CA ALA A 64 14.02 -1.59 -5.75
C ALA A 64 13.81 -0.12 -6.19
N LEU A 65 12.96 0.13 -7.19
CA LEU A 65 12.56 1.45 -7.65
C LEU A 65 11.49 2.11 -6.77
N ALA A 66 10.73 1.31 -6.03
CA ALA A 66 9.71 1.81 -5.10
C ALA A 66 10.32 2.56 -3.91
N ALA A 67 11.51 2.14 -3.47
CA ALA A 67 12.26 2.80 -2.42
C ALA A 67 12.93 4.08 -2.96
N THR A 68 12.32 5.24 -2.68
CA THR A 68 12.91 6.53 -3.08
C THR A 68 13.87 7.03 -2.01
N ARG A 69 15.08 7.40 -2.43
CA ARG A 69 16.13 7.89 -1.52
C ARG A 69 15.88 9.34 -1.13
N VAL A 70 15.97 9.62 0.17
CA VAL A 70 15.75 10.95 0.74
C VAL A 70 16.86 11.30 1.73
N LYS A 71 17.40 12.51 1.64
CA LYS A 71 18.53 12.93 2.46
C LYS A 71 18.08 13.37 3.86
N ALA A 72 18.80 12.96 4.90
CA ALA A 72 18.54 13.45 6.26
C ALA A 72 18.71 14.98 6.37
N GLY A 73 17.78 15.65 7.04
CA GLY A 73 17.76 17.12 7.20
C GLY A 73 17.34 17.89 5.95
N SER A 74 16.81 17.21 4.92
CA SER A 74 16.29 17.87 3.73
C SER A 74 14.79 18.11 3.82
N THR A 75 14.35 19.18 3.15
CA THR A 75 12.94 19.45 2.87
C THR A 75 12.69 19.23 1.39
N MET A 76 11.60 18.56 1.06
CA MET A 76 11.28 18.14 -0.30
C MET A 76 9.79 18.27 -0.58
N GLN A 77 9.44 18.55 -1.84
CA GLN A 77 8.06 18.73 -2.26
C GLN A 77 7.51 17.43 -2.85
N PHE A 78 6.47 16.90 -2.21
CA PHE A 78 5.63 15.86 -2.77
C PHE A 78 4.51 16.49 -3.60
N ARG A 79 4.18 15.85 -4.71
CA ARG A 79 3.01 16.19 -5.52
C ARG A 79 2.09 14.98 -5.58
N VAL A 80 0.81 15.20 -5.38
CA VAL A 80 -0.21 14.14 -5.29
C VAL A 80 -1.27 14.44 -6.33
N LYS A 81 -1.49 13.49 -7.23
CA LYS A 81 -2.54 13.54 -8.23
C LYS A 81 -3.58 12.47 -7.92
N LEU A 82 -4.85 12.87 -8.02
CA LEU A 82 -5.97 11.94 -8.04
C LEU A 82 -6.21 11.52 -9.48
N ILE A 83 -6.23 10.21 -9.73
CA ILE A 83 -6.57 9.63 -11.02
C ILE A 83 -8.00 9.16 -10.95
N ASP A 84 -8.84 9.67 -11.85
CA ASP A 84 -10.24 9.29 -11.96
C ASP A 84 -10.45 7.97 -12.74
N PRO A 85 -11.67 7.41 -12.76
CA PRO A 85 -11.97 6.17 -13.46
C PRO A 85 -11.75 6.24 -14.98
N SER A 86 -11.77 7.45 -15.55
CA SER A 86 -11.49 7.69 -16.97
C SER A 86 -9.99 7.88 -17.25
N GLY A 87 -9.15 7.88 -16.20
CA GLY A 87 -7.69 8.04 -16.27
C GLY A 87 -7.21 9.49 -16.19
N VAL A 88 -8.09 10.46 -15.96
CA VAL A 88 -7.69 11.87 -15.88
C VAL A 88 -7.00 12.14 -14.55
N ALA A 89 -5.85 12.79 -14.61
CA ALA A 89 -5.03 13.13 -13.46
C ALA A 89 -5.24 14.59 -13.03
N THR A 90 -5.71 14.80 -11.79
CA THR A 90 -5.88 16.13 -11.20
C THR A 90 -4.89 16.34 -10.07
N ASP A 91 -4.11 17.43 -10.10
CA ASP A 91 -3.23 17.80 -8.97
C ASP A 91 -4.10 18.24 -7.79
N ILE A 92 -3.97 17.52 -6.67
CA ILE A 92 -4.71 17.76 -5.43
C ILE A 92 -3.76 18.07 -4.27
N THR A 93 -2.49 18.38 -4.54
CA THR A 93 -1.55 18.82 -3.49
C THR A 93 -2.09 20.03 -2.74
N GLY A 94 -1.98 20.01 -1.40
CA GLY A 94 -2.54 21.07 -0.57
C GLY A 94 -4.03 20.96 -0.29
N SER A 95 -4.75 20.05 -0.94
CA SER A 95 -6.17 19.83 -0.68
C SER A 95 -6.41 19.44 0.77
N ASN A 96 -7.47 19.97 1.39
CA ASN A 96 -7.94 19.57 2.72
C ASN A 96 -8.53 18.14 2.75
N LYS A 97 -8.68 17.49 1.59
CA LYS A 97 -9.09 16.10 1.44
C LYS A 97 -7.92 15.11 1.58
N LEU A 98 -6.68 15.62 1.63
CA LEU A 98 -5.49 14.82 1.82
C LEU A 98 -5.08 14.75 3.29
N THR A 99 -4.75 13.54 3.72
CA THR A 99 -4.10 13.29 5.02
C THR A 99 -2.78 12.58 4.77
N TYR A 100 -1.68 13.21 5.21
CA TYR A 100 -0.35 12.60 5.21
C TYR A 100 -0.09 11.96 6.57
N MET A 101 0.27 10.68 6.57
CA MET A 101 0.62 9.93 7.77
C MET A 101 2.06 9.43 7.67
N PRO A 102 3.06 10.32 7.87
CA PRO A 102 4.45 9.91 7.89
C PRO A 102 4.76 9.09 9.16
N LYS A 103 5.73 8.17 9.04
CA LYS A 103 6.33 7.43 10.16
C LYS A 103 7.79 7.84 10.36
N GLY A 104 8.36 7.46 11.49
CA GLY A 104 9.76 7.71 11.81
C GLY A 104 10.10 9.20 11.89
N CYS A 105 11.17 9.61 11.21
CA CYS A 105 11.71 10.97 11.24
C CYS A 105 11.06 11.97 10.28
N LEU A 106 10.04 11.55 9.54
CA LEU A 106 9.44 12.35 8.47
C LEU A 106 8.30 13.19 9.03
N THR A 107 8.26 14.47 8.66
CA THR A 107 7.17 15.39 8.98
C THR A 107 6.60 15.94 7.69
N PHE A 108 5.30 16.26 7.68
CA PHE A 108 4.60 16.79 6.51
C PHE A 108 3.81 18.04 6.87
N THR A 109 3.76 18.97 5.94
CA THR A 109 2.80 20.06 5.90
C THR A 109 1.66 19.73 4.93
N GLN A 110 0.54 20.44 5.06
CA GLN A 110 -0.63 20.20 4.20
C GLN A 110 -0.34 20.46 2.72
N ASP A 111 0.51 21.44 2.41
CA ASP A 111 0.98 21.74 1.04
C ASP A 111 1.93 20.68 0.46
N GLY A 112 2.15 19.56 1.16
CA GLY A 112 2.92 18.43 0.66
C GLY A 112 4.44 18.61 0.79
N LYS A 113 4.92 19.54 1.63
CA LYS A 113 6.34 19.60 1.97
C LYS A 113 6.64 18.59 3.05
N ALA A 114 7.61 17.73 2.77
CA ALA A 114 8.11 16.77 3.73
C ALA A 114 9.48 17.21 4.23
N THR A 115 9.73 17.09 5.54
CA THR A 115 11.06 17.32 6.12
C THR A 115 11.52 16.08 6.86
N VAL A 116 12.73 15.63 6.53
CA VAL A 116 13.40 14.50 7.18
C VAL A 116 14.20 15.03 8.36
N SER A 117 13.88 14.61 9.58
CA SER A 117 14.65 15.02 10.77
C SER A 117 16.10 14.57 10.67
N LYS A 118 17.00 15.39 11.21
CA LYS A 118 18.44 15.10 11.33
C LYS A 118 18.81 14.59 12.73
N THR A 119 17.82 14.40 13.61
CA THR A 119 18.07 13.92 14.96
C THR A 119 18.66 12.51 14.93
N SER A 120 19.64 12.25 15.79
CA SER A 120 20.19 10.92 16.03
C SER A 120 19.52 10.23 17.22
N THR A 121 18.60 10.90 17.91
CA THR A 121 17.95 10.38 19.11
C THR A 121 16.59 9.75 18.77
N PRO A 122 16.35 8.48 19.13
CA PRO A 122 15.04 7.84 19.00
C PRO A 122 13.94 8.61 19.75
N PRO A 123 12.67 8.50 19.34
CA PRO A 123 12.12 7.61 18.30
C PRO A 123 12.17 8.19 16.87
N TRP A 124 12.62 9.44 16.68
CA TRP A 124 12.63 10.13 15.38
C TRP A 124 13.99 10.10 14.68
N SER A 125 14.91 9.25 15.15
CA SER A 125 16.20 9.06 14.50
C SER A 125 16.03 8.40 13.14
N CYS A 126 16.72 8.92 12.13
CA CYS A 126 16.81 8.33 10.80
C CYS A 126 18.27 8.19 10.42
N ASN A 127 18.74 6.95 10.46
CA ASN A 127 20.08 6.60 10.02
C ASN A 127 20.05 6.28 8.53
N LYS A 128 21.21 6.44 7.89
CA LYS A 128 21.39 6.05 6.49
C LYS A 128 21.00 4.57 6.30
N GLY A 129 20.17 4.32 5.30
CA GLY A 129 19.62 3.00 4.98
C GLY A 129 18.31 2.68 5.67
N ASP A 130 17.86 3.48 6.65
CA ASP A 130 16.61 3.21 7.36
C ASP A 130 15.41 3.34 6.39
N PRO A 131 14.48 2.36 6.40
CA PRO A 131 13.22 2.47 5.68
C PRO A 131 12.26 3.41 6.42
N VAL A 132 11.63 4.32 5.68
CA VAL A 132 10.62 5.24 6.22
C VAL A 132 9.34 5.12 5.41
N MET A 133 8.27 4.75 6.08
CA MET A 133 6.95 4.59 5.46
C MET A 133 6.18 5.92 5.47
N LEU A 134 5.50 6.18 4.36
CA LEU A 134 4.56 7.28 4.19
C LEU A 134 3.23 6.72 3.69
N THR A 135 2.15 6.93 4.44
CA THR A 135 0.80 6.68 3.94
C THR A 135 0.17 8.01 3.54
N ILE A 136 -0.43 8.06 2.35
CA ILE A 136 -1.23 9.18 1.87
C ILE A 136 -2.66 8.70 1.70
N ILE A 137 -3.59 9.40 2.35
CA ILE A 137 -5.02 9.13 2.30
C ILE A 137 -5.69 10.30 1.59
N TYR A 138 -6.57 9.98 0.65
CA TYR A 138 -7.54 10.91 0.08
C TYR A 138 -8.93 10.48 0.53
N ALA A 139 -9.70 11.39 1.09
CA ALA A 139 -11.09 11.17 1.46
C ALA A 139 -11.94 12.39 1.09
N ASP A 140 -12.97 12.15 0.30
CA ASP A 140 -13.94 13.17 -0.12
C ASP A 140 -15.35 12.77 0.28
N ASN A 141 -15.87 13.44 1.30
CA ASN A 141 -17.22 13.21 1.79
C ASN A 141 -18.32 13.68 0.83
N GLY A 142 -18.02 14.61 -0.09
CA GLY A 142 -18.98 15.09 -1.08
C GLY A 142 -19.22 14.05 -2.17
N THR A 143 -18.15 13.47 -2.70
CA THR A 143 -18.20 12.47 -3.77
C THR A 143 -18.18 11.02 -3.27
N LYS A 144 -18.03 10.80 -1.96
CA LYS A 144 -17.91 9.48 -1.31
C LYS A 144 -16.73 8.67 -1.84
N GLN A 145 -15.65 9.36 -2.21
CA GLN A 145 -14.44 8.74 -2.74
C GLN A 145 -13.37 8.64 -1.67
N THR A 146 -12.72 7.48 -1.61
CA THR A 146 -11.59 7.26 -0.72
C THR A 146 -10.50 6.49 -1.46
N ALA A 147 -9.27 6.95 -1.34
CA ALA A 147 -8.10 6.25 -1.86
C ALA A 147 -6.97 6.30 -0.84
N VAL A 148 -6.21 5.23 -0.74
CA VAL A 148 -5.04 5.14 0.14
C VAL A 148 -3.90 4.57 -0.67
N ASN A 149 -2.71 5.16 -0.51
CA ASN A 149 -1.50 4.56 -1.04
C ASN A 149 -0.35 4.71 -0.03
N MET A 150 0.55 3.74 -0.05
CA MET A 150 1.66 3.62 0.87
C MET A 150 2.95 3.64 0.08
N TYR A 151 3.91 4.47 0.50
CA TYR A 151 5.19 4.67 -0.16
C TYR A 151 6.32 4.35 0.80
N LEU A 152 7.35 3.70 0.26
CA LEU A 152 8.58 3.41 0.99
C LEU A 152 9.65 4.41 0.57
N LEU A 153 10.25 5.08 1.56
CA LEU A 153 11.41 5.94 1.38
C LEU A 153 12.61 5.30 2.07
N THR A 154 13.82 5.62 1.62
CA THR A 154 15.07 5.16 2.25
C THR A 154 15.94 6.35 2.56
N ILE A 155 16.46 6.43 3.78
CA ILE A 155 17.35 7.52 4.18
C ILE A 155 18.73 7.37 3.52
N GLU A 156 19.24 8.46 2.97
CA GLU A 156 20.60 8.57 2.38
C GLU A 156 21.60 9.27 3.30
#